data_AF-A0A7C0X3M8-F1
#
_entry.id   AF-A0A7C0X3M8-F1
#
_cell.length_a   1.000
_cell.length_b   1.000
_cell.length_c   1.000
_cell.angle_alpha   90.00
_cell.angle_beta   90.00
_cell.angle_gamma   90.00
#
_symmetry.space_group_name_H-M   'P 1'
#
loop_
_entity.id
_entity.type
_entity.pdbx_description
1 polymer ?
#
loop_
_entity_poly.entity_id
_entity_poly.type
_entity_poly.pdbx_seq_one_letter_code
_entity_poly.pdbx_strand_id
1 'polypeptide(L)'
;MSSHGQKSRQRSQLPRNPKGYDFVCIPFTKTVTPVSHVRKIGASGLAFSGRMDIEIKTLSPLHISDGTLRLSEELGFKKGFTVRSILCPEDPIIPGTTLKGAARTYYEAITKSCVSQFLRRMKAKYAENERGASTLPQELVRQIVAAGGEQRGVAEVAILPECFERIERCSPVRKRSSRLCPACLLFGTNGFAGRVTFSDARLISSPHKGGFLYVVPRGAPRLHRIGSASVAPGTRNTKLVVEKLKGRKVYNAKYEPNTPSQEAELWDYVPAGALFSGQILFHDVSMAEMGGLFGCLGIDRKMAVSIGGGKSSGLGKISISSKEILAFPSGLMQRTSFEQRKPIDDRLGFIKQCKAAFIKSPFAYPKSYEVLKRICAV
;
A
#
# COMPACT_ATOMS: atom_id res chain seq x y z
N MET A 1 1.46 -58.49 14.66
CA MET A 1 2.50 -57.68 13.99
C MET A 1 1.87 -56.38 13.55
N SER A 2 2.28 -55.30 14.19
CA SER A 2 1.66 -53.97 14.15
C SER A 2 2.07 -53.21 12.89
N SER A 3 1.11 -52.65 12.15
CA SER A 3 1.36 -51.57 11.18
C SER A 3 0.59 -50.32 11.59
N HIS A 4 1.32 -49.41 12.23
CA HIS A 4 0.86 -48.05 12.54
C HIS A 4 0.88 -47.20 11.27
N GLY A 5 -0.28 -47.02 10.64
CA GLY A 5 -0.50 -45.98 9.63
C GLY A 5 -0.76 -44.64 10.30
N GLN A 6 0.26 -43.76 10.34
CA GLN A 6 0.14 -42.39 10.80
C GLN A 6 -0.87 -41.60 9.93
N LYS A 7 -2.00 -41.18 10.53
CA LYS A 7 -2.92 -40.21 9.95
C LYS A 7 -2.20 -38.87 9.77
N SER A 8 -2.05 -38.46 8.51
CA SER A 8 -1.53 -37.14 8.15
C SER A 8 -2.41 -36.04 8.75
N ARG A 9 -1.80 -35.20 9.58
CA ARG A 9 -2.40 -33.98 10.12
C ARG A 9 -2.82 -33.07 8.96
N GLN A 10 -4.13 -32.97 8.71
CA GLN A 10 -4.70 -31.91 7.88
C GLN A 10 -4.21 -30.56 8.40
N ARG A 11 -3.33 -29.90 7.64
CA ARG A 11 -3.04 -28.48 7.82
C ARG A 11 -4.36 -27.73 7.73
N SER A 12 -4.78 -27.12 8.84
CA SER A 12 -5.91 -26.21 8.90
C SER A 12 -5.70 -25.08 7.90
N GLN A 13 -6.32 -25.20 6.73
CA GLN A 13 -6.42 -24.08 5.79
C GLN A 13 -7.28 -23.02 6.48
N LEU A 14 -6.65 -21.88 6.81
CA LEU A 14 -7.36 -20.70 7.31
C LEU A 14 -8.54 -20.40 6.37
N PRO A 15 -9.74 -20.10 6.90
CA PRO A 15 -10.92 -19.86 6.09
C PRO A 15 -10.65 -18.75 5.05
N ARG A 16 -11.08 -18.99 3.81
CA ARG A 16 -10.93 -18.06 2.69
C ARG A 16 -11.47 -16.69 3.09
N ASN A 17 -10.67 -15.63 2.96
CA ASN A 17 -11.13 -14.25 3.16
C ASN A 17 -11.79 -13.76 1.86
N PRO A 18 -13.14 -13.76 1.75
CA PRO A 18 -13.84 -13.49 0.49
C PRO A 18 -13.62 -12.06 -0.03
N LYS A 19 -13.17 -11.15 0.85
CA LYS A 19 -12.96 -9.73 0.53
C LYS A 19 -11.57 -9.45 -0.05
N GLY A 20 -10.60 -10.35 0.15
CA GLY A 20 -9.26 -10.21 -0.40
C GLY A 20 -8.39 -9.15 0.30
N TYR A 21 -8.76 -8.74 1.50
CA TYR A 21 -8.01 -7.79 2.32
C TYR A 21 -8.31 -7.98 3.80
N ASP A 22 -7.34 -7.58 4.63
CA ASP A 22 -7.45 -7.51 6.09
C ASP A 22 -7.12 -6.11 6.60
N PHE A 23 -7.23 -5.92 7.91
CA PHE A 23 -6.98 -4.64 8.55
C PHE A 23 -5.80 -4.72 9.51
N VAL A 24 -4.96 -3.70 9.46
CA VAL A 24 -3.98 -3.41 10.52
C VAL A 24 -4.49 -2.27 11.40
N CYS A 25 -4.17 -2.31 12.69
CA CYS A 25 -4.62 -1.31 13.64
C CYS A 25 -4.16 0.10 13.24
N ILE A 26 -5.06 1.07 13.43
CA ILE A 26 -4.71 2.48 13.36
C ILE A 26 -4.13 2.87 14.73
N PRO A 27 -2.97 3.55 14.79
CA PRO A 27 -2.40 3.99 16.05
C PRO A 27 -3.35 4.99 16.73
N PHE A 28 -3.46 4.94 18.06
CA PHE A 28 -4.28 5.91 18.81
C PHE A 28 -3.63 7.29 18.93
N THR A 29 -2.32 7.38 18.68
CA THR A 29 -1.56 8.63 18.73
C THR A 29 -0.66 8.76 17.53
N LYS A 30 -0.45 10.01 17.11
CA LYS A 30 0.47 10.39 16.05
C LYS A 30 1.75 10.95 16.66
N THR A 31 2.90 10.43 16.23
CA THR A 31 4.18 11.07 16.50
C THR A 31 4.40 12.16 15.47
N VAL A 32 4.89 13.32 15.89
CA VAL A 32 5.23 14.42 14.98
C VAL A 32 6.60 14.99 15.27
N THR A 33 7.32 15.31 14.21
CA THR A 33 8.64 15.93 14.26
C THR A 33 8.53 17.35 13.70
N PRO A 34 9.00 18.39 14.42
CA PRO A 34 9.13 19.73 13.87
C PRO A 34 10.05 19.72 12.66
N VAL A 35 9.61 20.35 11.57
CA VAL A 35 10.40 20.47 10.34
C VAL A 35 10.73 21.91 10.05
N SER A 36 11.98 22.16 9.65
CA SER A 36 12.37 23.40 8.99
C SER A 36 13.05 23.06 7.68
N HIS A 37 12.94 23.94 6.68
CA HIS A 37 13.65 23.78 5.39
C HIS A 37 15.18 23.80 5.53
N VAL A 38 15.71 24.10 6.73
CA VAL A 38 17.12 24.38 7.00
C VAL A 38 17.76 23.31 7.91
N ARG A 39 17.01 22.70 8.84
CA ARG A 39 17.57 21.66 9.72
C ARG A 39 17.60 20.32 8.99
N LYS A 40 18.80 19.94 8.56
CA LYS A 40 19.17 18.55 8.27
C LYS A 40 19.14 17.75 9.57
N ILE A 41 18.56 16.55 9.55
CA ILE A 41 18.71 15.57 10.64
C ILE A 41 20.20 15.30 10.86
N GLY A 42 21.01 15.35 9.80
CA GLY A 42 22.47 15.21 9.83
C GLY A 42 23.23 16.17 10.74
N ALA A 43 22.61 17.21 11.31
CA ALA A 43 23.23 18.03 12.36
C ALA A 43 23.48 17.24 13.67
N SER A 44 22.83 16.10 13.89
CA SER A 44 23.12 15.18 15.00
C SER A 44 24.09 14.04 14.64
N GLY A 45 24.64 14.02 13.42
CA GLY A 45 25.62 13.01 12.98
C GLY A 45 25.06 11.61 12.64
N LEU A 46 23.74 11.39 12.74
CA LEU A 46 23.12 10.05 12.68
C LEU A 46 22.23 9.78 11.45
N ALA A 47 22.35 10.60 10.40
CA ALA A 47 21.54 10.49 9.18
C ALA A 47 22.38 10.15 7.95
N PHE A 48 21.80 9.38 7.03
CA PHE A 48 22.45 8.85 5.84
C PHE A 48 21.79 9.36 4.57
N SER A 49 22.61 9.58 3.54
CA SER A 49 22.18 9.87 2.18
C SER A 49 22.82 8.85 1.24
N GLY A 50 22.19 8.58 0.10
CA GLY A 50 22.71 7.61 -0.87
C GLY A 50 21.64 6.96 -1.73
N ARG A 51 21.96 5.77 -2.24
CA ARG A 51 21.11 4.99 -3.15
C ARG A 51 21.08 3.52 -2.78
N MET A 52 19.97 2.87 -3.09
CA MET A 52 19.82 1.42 -3.00
C MET A 52 19.26 0.90 -4.31
N ASP A 53 19.97 -0.05 -4.92
CA ASP A 53 19.50 -0.77 -6.09
C ASP A 53 18.55 -1.87 -5.64
N ILE A 54 17.39 -1.94 -6.30
CA ILE A 54 16.33 -2.89 -5.99
C ILE A 54 16.03 -3.76 -7.20
N GLU A 55 15.78 -5.03 -6.92
CA GLU A 55 15.22 -5.97 -7.87
C GLU A 55 13.82 -6.37 -7.40
N ILE A 56 12.87 -6.32 -8.32
CA ILE A 56 11.46 -6.57 -8.06
C ILE A 56 11.04 -7.79 -8.88
N LYS A 57 10.50 -8.80 -8.22
CA LYS A 57 9.92 -9.99 -8.87
C LYS A 57 8.41 -9.98 -8.73
N THR A 58 7.69 -10.15 -9.83
CA THR A 58 6.24 -10.36 -9.81
C THR A 58 5.92 -11.76 -9.27
N LEU A 59 5.08 -11.83 -8.24
CA LEU A 59 4.62 -13.08 -7.63
C LEU A 59 3.25 -13.52 -8.16
N SER A 60 2.49 -12.56 -8.68
CA SER A 60 1.25 -12.75 -9.40
C SER A 60 1.28 -11.91 -10.69
N PRO A 61 0.36 -12.12 -11.63
CA PRO A 61 0.21 -11.22 -12.76
C PRO A 61 0.05 -9.76 -12.29
N LEU A 62 0.71 -8.84 -12.99
CA LEU A 62 0.81 -7.43 -12.65
C LEU A 62 0.15 -6.58 -13.74
N HIS A 63 -0.85 -5.78 -13.36
CA HIS A 63 -1.47 -4.81 -14.24
C HIS A 63 -1.23 -3.39 -13.70
N ILE A 64 -0.54 -2.54 -14.47
CA ILE A 64 -0.38 -1.11 -14.19
C ILE A 64 -0.97 -0.38 -15.39
N SER A 65 -2.18 0.14 -15.25
CA SER A 65 -2.91 0.74 -16.37
C SER A 65 -2.29 2.07 -16.81
N ASP A 66 -2.28 2.33 -18.12
CA ASP A 66 -2.06 3.66 -18.70
C ASP A 66 -3.35 4.50 -18.78
N GLY A 67 -4.49 3.93 -18.39
CA GLY A 67 -5.81 4.57 -18.45
C GLY A 67 -6.52 4.41 -19.80
N THR A 68 -5.93 3.71 -20.76
CA THR A 68 -6.49 3.53 -22.10
C THR A 68 -7.11 2.14 -22.29
N LEU A 69 -8.12 2.09 -23.16
CA LEU A 69 -8.63 0.85 -23.74
C LEU A 69 -8.07 0.77 -25.17
N ARG A 70 -7.53 -0.39 -25.54
CA ARG A 70 -6.97 -0.63 -26.88
C ARG A 70 -7.55 -1.88 -27.48
N LEU A 71 -7.51 -1.98 -28.80
CA LEU A 71 -7.83 -3.24 -29.46
C LEU A 71 -6.69 -4.24 -29.19
N SER A 72 -7.07 -5.48 -28.89
CA SER A 72 -6.16 -6.61 -28.65
C SER A 72 -5.08 -6.76 -29.74
N GLU A 73 -5.42 -6.49 -31.00
CA GLU A 73 -4.48 -6.56 -32.13
C GLU A 73 -3.41 -5.46 -32.13
N GLU A 74 -3.71 -4.29 -31.57
CA GLU A 74 -2.70 -3.23 -31.36
C GLU A 74 -1.65 -3.63 -30.33
N LEU A 75 -1.98 -4.57 -29.44
CA LEU A 75 -1.08 -5.14 -28.43
C LEU A 75 -0.40 -6.43 -28.91
N GLY A 76 -0.67 -6.84 -30.16
CA GLY A 76 -0.19 -8.11 -30.72
C GLY A 76 -0.84 -9.35 -30.11
N PHE A 77 -2.06 -9.22 -29.57
CA PHE A 77 -2.88 -10.35 -29.10
C PHE A 77 -3.89 -10.81 -30.17
N LYS A 78 -4.63 -11.89 -29.88
CA LYS A 78 -5.69 -12.40 -30.76
C LYS A 78 -6.74 -11.31 -31.00
N LYS A 79 -7.09 -11.07 -32.27
CA LYS A 79 -8.06 -10.06 -32.72
C LYS A 79 -9.44 -10.20 -32.07
N GLY A 80 -10.16 -9.07 -32.01
CA GLY A 80 -11.60 -9.03 -31.68
C GLY A 80 -11.95 -8.67 -30.23
N PHE A 81 -10.98 -8.26 -29.42
CA PHE A 81 -11.21 -7.87 -28.02
C PHE A 81 -10.77 -6.43 -27.74
N THR A 82 -11.50 -5.75 -26.85
CA THR A 82 -11.08 -4.49 -26.22
C THR A 82 -10.41 -4.80 -24.88
N VAL A 83 -9.18 -4.35 -24.71
CA VAL A 83 -8.33 -4.67 -23.57
C VAL A 83 -7.90 -3.40 -22.87
N ARG A 84 -7.97 -3.38 -21.53
CA ARG A 84 -7.38 -2.33 -20.71
C ARG A 84 -5.86 -2.48 -20.73
N SER A 85 -5.17 -1.52 -21.36
CA SER A 85 -3.74 -1.59 -21.62
C SER A 85 -2.91 -1.37 -20.35
N ILE A 86 -1.75 -2.01 -20.28
CA ILE A 86 -0.70 -1.64 -19.34
C ILE A 86 0.09 -0.43 -19.85
N LEU A 87 0.82 0.21 -18.93
CA LEU A 87 1.78 1.26 -19.23
C LEU A 87 2.99 0.68 -19.98
N CYS A 88 3.29 1.29 -21.13
CA CYS A 88 4.39 0.88 -22.02
C CYS A 88 4.32 -0.62 -22.38
N PRO A 89 3.30 -1.10 -23.12
CA PRO A 89 3.08 -2.53 -23.33
C PRO A 89 4.26 -3.26 -24.00
N GLU A 90 5.02 -2.58 -24.86
CA GLU A 90 6.23 -3.13 -25.51
C GLU A 90 7.45 -3.20 -24.58
N ASP A 91 7.57 -2.26 -23.64
CA ASP A 91 8.62 -2.23 -22.60
C ASP A 91 7.98 -1.89 -21.24
N PRO A 92 7.32 -2.87 -20.58
CA PRO A 92 6.57 -2.60 -19.36
C PRO A 92 7.45 -2.00 -18.28
N ILE A 93 6.90 -1.00 -17.58
CA ILE A 93 7.57 -0.37 -16.45
C ILE A 93 6.72 -0.38 -15.19
N ILE A 94 7.38 -0.32 -14.03
CA ILE A 94 6.73 0.00 -12.76
C ILE A 94 7.09 1.44 -12.40
N PRO A 95 6.15 2.39 -12.48
CA PRO A 95 6.44 3.78 -12.14
C PRO A 95 6.94 3.92 -10.70
N GLY A 96 7.94 4.77 -10.48
CA GLY A 96 8.46 5.10 -9.16
C GLY A 96 7.37 5.67 -8.25
N THR A 97 6.39 6.38 -8.81
CA THR A 97 5.21 6.86 -8.10
C THR A 97 4.32 5.73 -7.57
N THR A 98 4.18 4.63 -8.31
CA THR A 98 3.46 3.42 -7.90
C THR A 98 4.16 2.76 -6.72
N LEU A 99 5.49 2.58 -6.80
CA LEU A 99 6.30 2.01 -5.72
C LEU A 99 6.26 2.90 -4.48
N LYS A 100 6.44 4.21 -4.64
CA LYS A 100 6.39 5.20 -3.56
C LYS A 100 5.03 5.20 -2.87
N GLY A 101 3.93 5.11 -3.63
CA GLY A 101 2.57 5.05 -3.09
C GLY A 101 2.33 3.79 -2.25
N ALA A 102 2.81 2.63 -2.72
CA ALA A 102 2.72 1.38 -1.98
C ALA A 102 3.59 1.41 -0.71
N ALA A 103 4.85 1.84 -0.83
CA ALA A 103 5.78 2.01 0.28
C ALA A 103 5.20 2.94 1.35
N ARG A 104 4.65 4.10 0.96
CA ARG A 104 4.00 5.04 1.87
C ARG A 104 2.82 4.41 2.60
N THR A 105 1.97 3.66 1.88
CA THR A 105 0.80 3.00 2.47
C THR A 105 1.21 2.01 3.57
N TYR A 106 2.21 1.17 3.28
CA TYR A 106 2.71 0.17 4.23
C TYR A 106 3.49 0.84 5.38
N TYR A 107 4.23 1.91 5.10
CA TYR A 107 4.95 2.67 6.12
C TYR A 107 3.99 3.38 7.08
N GLU A 108 2.90 3.97 6.58
CA GLU A 108 1.83 4.54 7.41
C GLU A 108 1.16 3.47 8.29
N ALA A 109 1.12 2.21 7.85
CA ALA A 109 0.57 1.10 8.61
C ALA A 109 1.43 0.64 9.78
N ILE A 110 2.76 0.75 9.67
CA ILE A 110 3.70 0.29 10.70
C ILE A 110 4.25 1.43 11.58
N THR A 111 3.78 2.67 11.37
CA THR A 111 4.23 3.85 12.12
C THR A 111 3.06 4.61 12.72
N LYS A 112 3.35 5.45 13.72
CA LYS A 112 2.43 6.42 14.33
C LYS A 112 2.20 7.63 13.40
N SER A 113 1.81 7.35 12.16
CA SER A 113 1.57 8.32 11.10
C SER A 113 0.10 8.72 10.99
N CYS A 114 -0.15 9.90 10.40
CA CYS A 114 -1.51 10.37 10.17
C CYS A 114 -2.28 9.49 9.18
N VAL A 115 -3.61 9.58 9.19
CA VAL A 115 -4.48 8.96 8.19
C VAL A 115 -4.72 9.97 7.05
N SER A 116 -4.10 9.73 5.89
CA SER A 116 -4.03 10.70 4.79
C SER A 116 -5.30 10.81 3.92
N GLN A 117 -6.22 9.85 4.01
CA GLN A 117 -7.34 9.66 3.07
C GLN A 117 -8.71 9.49 3.74
N PHE A 118 -9.14 10.41 4.63
CA PHE A 118 -10.53 10.39 5.07
C PHE A 118 -11.11 11.80 5.19
N LEU A 119 -12.23 12.02 4.53
CA LEU A 119 -13.01 13.25 4.64
C LEU A 119 -13.92 13.11 5.87
N ARG A 120 -13.95 14.13 6.74
CA ARG A 120 -14.78 14.13 7.97
C ARG A 120 -16.28 13.96 7.68
N ARG A 121 -16.73 14.33 6.48
CA ARG A 121 -18.09 14.12 5.97
C ARG A 121 -18.04 13.65 4.53
N MET A 122 -18.87 12.65 4.20
CA MET A 122 -19.01 12.13 2.84
C MET A 122 -20.46 11.76 2.56
N LYS A 123 -20.90 11.89 1.32
CA LYS A 123 -22.17 11.33 0.85
C LYS A 123 -21.94 9.96 0.23
N ALA A 124 -22.75 8.98 0.60
CA ALA A 124 -22.65 7.62 0.09
C ALA A 124 -24.02 7.14 -0.40
N LYS A 125 -24.09 6.72 -1.66
CA LYS A 125 -25.28 6.09 -2.23
C LYS A 125 -25.44 4.69 -1.64
N TYR A 126 -26.66 4.32 -1.32
CA TYR A 126 -27.00 2.96 -0.91
C TYR A 126 -28.25 2.46 -1.63
N ALA A 127 -28.30 1.15 -1.80
CA ALA A 127 -29.43 0.40 -2.30
C ALA A 127 -29.40 -0.97 -1.62
N GLU A 128 -30.49 -1.36 -0.99
CA GLU A 128 -30.62 -2.67 -0.38
C GLU A 128 -30.64 -3.76 -1.47
N ASN A 129 -29.96 -4.86 -1.24
CA ASN A 129 -29.87 -6.02 -2.14
C ASN A 129 -29.23 -5.77 -3.54
N GLU A 130 -28.91 -4.51 -3.90
CA GLU A 130 -28.19 -4.16 -5.13
C GLU A 130 -26.71 -3.82 -4.83
N ARG A 131 -25.86 -4.84 -4.72
CA ARG A 131 -24.43 -4.67 -4.37
C ARG A 131 -23.65 -3.79 -5.36
N GLY A 132 -23.99 -3.81 -6.65
CA GLY A 132 -23.36 -2.99 -7.68
C GLY A 132 -23.73 -1.50 -7.61
N ALA A 133 -24.93 -1.18 -7.11
CA ALA A 133 -25.44 0.18 -6.99
C ALA A 133 -25.10 0.84 -5.64
N SER A 134 -24.82 0.05 -4.61
CA SER A 134 -24.53 0.54 -3.26
C SER A 134 -23.04 0.78 -3.01
N THR A 135 -22.69 2.00 -2.61
CA THR A 135 -21.33 2.35 -2.13
C THR A 135 -21.12 2.00 -0.66
N LEU A 136 -22.21 1.76 0.08
CA LEU A 136 -22.23 1.35 1.48
C LEU A 136 -22.26 -0.17 1.63
N PRO A 137 -21.58 -0.74 2.64
CA PRO A 137 -21.76 -2.14 3.01
C PRO A 137 -23.22 -2.46 3.28
N GLN A 138 -23.73 -3.56 2.72
CA GLN A 138 -25.14 -3.99 2.86
C GLN A 138 -25.59 -4.14 4.32
N GLU A 139 -24.67 -4.50 5.22
CA GLU A 139 -24.95 -4.53 6.65
C GLU A 139 -25.40 -3.17 7.21
N LEU A 140 -24.77 -2.08 6.78
CA LEU A 140 -25.17 -0.73 7.18
C LEU A 140 -26.46 -0.29 6.48
N VAL A 141 -26.71 -0.77 5.26
CA VAL A 141 -27.96 -0.50 4.55
C VAL A 141 -29.14 -1.11 5.30
N ARG A 142 -29.02 -2.36 5.76
CA ARG A 142 -30.03 -3.01 6.59
C ARG A 142 -30.29 -2.26 7.89
N GLN A 143 -29.26 -1.69 8.51
CA GLN A 143 -29.44 -0.85 9.70
C GLN A 143 -30.21 0.43 9.39
N ILE A 144 -29.97 1.06 8.24
CA ILE A 144 -30.75 2.23 7.79
C ILE A 144 -32.21 1.85 7.62
N VAL A 145 -32.49 0.76 6.89
CA VAL A 145 -33.86 0.29 6.63
C VAL A 145 -34.56 -0.10 7.94
N ALA A 146 -33.88 -0.81 8.84
CA ALA A 146 -34.41 -1.19 10.16
C ALA A 146 -34.70 0.03 11.06
N ALA A 147 -33.99 1.14 10.86
CA ALA A 147 -34.23 2.41 11.57
C ALA A 147 -35.35 3.26 10.92
N GLY A 148 -36.14 2.69 9.99
CA GLY A 148 -37.23 3.38 9.30
C GLY A 148 -36.77 4.20 8.08
N GLY A 149 -35.53 4.00 7.60
CA GLY A 149 -35.03 4.63 6.38
C GLY A 149 -35.52 3.94 5.11
N GLU A 150 -35.40 4.64 3.98
CA GLU A 150 -35.74 4.10 2.65
C GLU A 150 -34.82 2.93 2.25
N GLN A 151 -35.27 2.08 1.32
CA GLN A 151 -34.46 0.97 0.77
C GLN A 151 -33.36 1.42 -0.18
N ARG A 152 -33.45 2.65 -0.70
CA ARG A 152 -32.45 3.26 -1.59
C ARG A 152 -32.37 4.74 -1.31
N GLY A 153 -31.18 5.29 -1.28
CA GLY A 153 -31.01 6.72 -1.02
C GLY A 153 -29.55 7.17 -0.95
N VAL A 154 -29.36 8.33 -0.33
CA VAL A 154 -28.04 8.90 -0.06
C VAL A 154 -27.89 9.10 1.45
N ALA A 155 -26.92 8.44 2.05
CA ALA A 155 -26.57 8.64 3.44
C ALA A 155 -25.45 9.69 3.56
N GLU A 156 -25.57 10.58 4.53
CA GLU A 156 -24.45 11.40 4.99
C GLU A 156 -23.66 10.62 6.03
N VAL A 157 -22.42 10.28 5.70
CA VAL A 157 -21.49 9.59 6.59
C VAL A 157 -20.67 10.64 7.32
N ALA A 158 -20.90 10.76 8.63
CA ALA A 158 -20.13 11.57 9.55
C ALA A 158 -19.31 10.67 10.46
N ILE A 159 -18.11 11.08 10.84
CA ILE A 159 -17.29 10.30 11.77
C ILE A 159 -17.10 11.10 13.04
N LEU A 160 -17.23 10.41 14.16
CA LEU A 160 -16.97 10.96 15.48
C LEU A 160 -15.52 11.50 15.57
N PRO A 161 -15.31 12.76 16.02
CA PRO A 161 -13.98 13.36 16.17
C PRO A 161 -12.99 12.47 16.93
N GLU A 162 -13.47 11.73 17.93
CA GLU A 162 -12.72 10.80 18.77
C GLU A 162 -12.01 9.71 17.95
N CYS A 163 -12.52 9.37 16.76
CA CYS A 163 -11.86 8.44 15.84
C CYS A 163 -10.57 9.01 15.23
N PHE A 164 -10.41 10.34 15.17
CA PHE A 164 -9.37 11.01 14.38
C PHE A 164 -8.58 12.11 15.08
N GLU A 165 -9.07 12.70 16.17
CA GLU A 165 -8.46 13.87 16.84
C GLU A 165 -6.94 13.74 17.03
N ARG A 166 -6.45 12.51 17.26
CA ARG A 166 -5.04 12.22 17.54
C ARG A 166 -4.22 11.72 16.35
N ILE A 167 -4.82 11.59 15.16
CA ILE A 167 -4.20 11.01 13.95
C ILE A 167 -4.54 11.75 12.66
N GLU A 168 -5.06 12.96 12.77
CA GLU A 168 -5.44 13.78 11.62
C GLU A 168 -4.28 13.99 10.64
N ARG A 169 -4.64 14.15 9.37
CA ARG A 169 -3.71 14.47 8.29
C ARG A 169 -2.84 15.66 8.69
N CYS A 170 -1.53 15.55 8.46
CA CYS A 170 -0.65 16.69 8.70
C CYS A 170 -1.06 17.87 7.83
N SER A 171 -1.19 19.05 8.43
CA SER A 171 -1.45 20.29 7.70
C SER A 171 -0.36 20.52 6.64
N PRO A 172 -0.71 21.17 5.52
CA PRO A 172 0.29 21.63 4.56
C PRO A 172 1.38 22.46 5.26
N VAL A 173 2.63 22.21 4.91
CA VAL A 173 3.76 22.95 5.50
C VAL A 173 3.78 24.33 4.90
N ARG A 174 3.44 25.34 5.72
CA ARG A 174 3.46 26.77 5.34
C ARG A 174 4.43 27.60 6.18
N LYS A 175 4.81 27.10 7.37
CA LYS A 175 5.68 27.79 8.34
C LYS A 175 6.83 26.88 8.79
N ARG A 176 7.94 27.48 9.25
CA ARG A 176 9.12 26.79 9.83
C ARG A 176 8.83 25.96 11.10
N SER A 177 7.65 26.09 11.70
CA SER A 177 7.22 25.35 12.90
C SER A 177 6.28 24.18 12.60
N SER A 178 6.06 23.86 11.32
CA SER A 178 5.18 22.76 10.91
C SER A 178 5.69 21.45 11.50
N ARG A 179 4.78 20.56 11.91
CA ARG A 179 5.14 19.26 12.48
C ARG A 179 4.59 18.15 11.59
N LEU A 180 5.47 17.26 11.13
CA LEU A 180 5.13 16.18 10.23
C LEU A 180 5.19 14.83 10.94
N CYS A 181 4.27 13.95 10.59
CA CYS A 181 4.34 12.55 10.99
C CYS A 181 5.43 11.79 10.21
N PRO A 182 5.83 10.59 10.66
CA PRO A 182 6.91 9.82 10.03
C PRO A 182 6.72 9.62 8.52
N ALA A 183 5.51 9.25 8.07
CA ALA A 183 5.24 9.06 6.65
C ALA A 183 5.31 10.36 5.84
N CYS A 184 4.78 11.47 6.35
CA CYS A 184 4.87 12.77 5.68
C CYS A 184 6.31 13.29 5.64
N LEU A 185 7.09 13.01 6.69
CA LEU A 185 8.50 13.42 6.79
C LEU A 185 9.39 12.64 5.81
N LEU A 186 9.11 11.35 5.60
CA LEU A 186 9.90 10.51 4.69
C LEU A 186 9.44 10.65 3.23
N PHE A 187 8.13 10.52 2.97
CA PHE A 187 7.58 10.49 1.60
C PHE A 187 7.14 11.85 1.07
N GLY A 188 7.06 12.87 1.92
CA GLY A 188 6.64 14.23 1.57
C GLY A 188 5.15 14.51 1.80
N THR A 189 4.80 15.79 1.75
CA THR A 189 3.42 16.29 1.79
C THR A 189 3.36 17.65 1.09
N ASN A 190 2.17 18.25 0.95
CA ASN A 190 2.04 19.58 0.35
C ASN A 190 2.89 20.59 1.12
N GLY A 191 3.79 21.29 0.42
CA GLY A 191 4.76 22.23 1.01
C GLY A 191 6.02 21.60 1.59
N PHE A 192 6.22 20.28 1.47
CA PHE A 192 7.43 19.60 1.97
C PHE A 192 7.84 18.43 1.08
N ALA A 193 9.01 18.54 0.46
CA ALA A 193 9.58 17.48 -0.38
C ALA A 193 9.91 16.24 0.45
N GLY A 194 9.61 15.05 -0.12
CA GLY A 194 10.01 13.79 0.51
C GLY A 194 11.52 13.60 0.45
N ARG A 195 12.05 12.85 1.42
CA ARG A 195 13.47 12.48 1.52
C ARG A 195 13.81 11.14 0.86
N VAL A 196 12.80 10.47 0.30
CA VAL A 196 12.97 9.27 -0.54
C VAL A 196 12.33 9.46 -1.91
N THR A 197 13.07 9.02 -2.92
CA THR A 197 12.68 9.03 -4.34
C THR A 197 12.86 7.63 -4.90
N PHE A 198 11.90 7.21 -5.71
CA PHE A 198 11.89 5.90 -6.37
C PHE A 198 12.02 6.18 -7.86
N SER A 199 13.00 5.57 -8.53
CA SER A 199 13.05 5.57 -9.98
C SER A 199 11.91 4.71 -10.53
N ASP A 200 11.60 4.90 -11.81
CA ASP A 200 10.85 3.89 -12.55
C ASP A 200 11.69 2.61 -12.61
N ALA A 201 11.03 1.46 -12.43
CA ALA A 201 11.67 0.16 -12.55
C ALA A 201 11.44 -0.40 -13.96
N ARG A 202 12.53 -0.77 -14.63
CA ARG A 202 12.55 -1.28 -16.00
C ARG A 202 12.48 -2.81 -16.00
N LEU A 203 11.79 -3.39 -16.97
CA LEU A 203 11.74 -4.83 -17.14
C LEU A 203 13.14 -5.36 -17.52
N ILE A 204 13.59 -6.41 -16.83
CA ILE A 204 14.84 -7.13 -17.14
C ILE A 204 14.51 -8.38 -17.96
N SER A 205 13.52 -9.15 -17.49
CA SER A 205 13.14 -10.42 -18.10
C SER A 205 11.71 -10.79 -17.72
N SER A 206 11.01 -11.47 -18.62
CA SER A 206 9.69 -12.06 -18.37
C SER A 206 9.69 -13.53 -18.83
N PRO A 207 9.01 -14.46 -18.12
CA PRO A 207 8.93 -15.86 -18.53
C PRO A 207 8.28 -16.07 -19.90
N HIS A 208 7.34 -15.20 -20.28
CA HIS A 208 6.69 -15.20 -21.58
C HIS A 208 6.16 -13.79 -21.90
N LYS A 209 5.72 -13.56 -23.15
CA LYS A 209 4.98 -12.34 -23.51
C LYS A 209 3.65 -12.31 -22.75
N GLY A 210 3.22 -11.13 -22.32
CA GLY A 210 1.91 -10.93 -21.68
C GLY A 210 0.73 -11.37 -22.55
N GLY A 211 -0.47 -11.24 -21.99
CA GLY A 211 -1.72 -11.51 -22.68
C GLY A 211 -2.82 -10.68 -22.02
N PHE A 212 -4.06 -11.17 -22.05
CA PHE A 212 -5.13 -10.57 -21.28
C PHE A 212 -5.74 -11.54 -20.27
N LEU A 213 -6.25 -11.00 -19.18
CA LEU A 213 -6.93 -11.72 -18.12
C LEU A 213 -8.34 -11.17 -17.93
N TYR A 214 -9.27 -12.06 -17.57
CA TYR A 214 -10.60 -11.67 -17.13
C TYR A 214 -10.52 -11.13 -15.70
N VAL A 215 -10.93 -9.87 -15.53
CA VAL A 215 -10.94 -9.19 -14.24
C VAL A 215 -12.33 -8.63 -14.00
N VAL A 216 -12.99 -9.11 -12.94
CA VAL A 216 -14.25 -8.54 -12.47
C VAL A 216 -13.94 -7.27 -11.64
N PRO A 217 -14.37 -6.07 -12.06
CA PRO A 217 -14.08 -4.83 -11.34
C PRO A 217 -14.76 -4.80 -9.96
N ARG A 218 -13.97 -4.92 -8.88
CA ARG A 218 -14.49 -4.81 -7.50
C ARG A 218 -14.42 -3.36 -7.00
N GLY A 219 -15.32 -2.52 -7.48
CA GLY A 219 -15.38 -1.07 -7.16
C GLY A 219 -16.16 -0.69 -5.89
N ALA A 220 -16.94 -1.61 -5.33
CA ALA A 220 -17.83 -1.38 -4.18
C ALA A 220 -17.75 -2.53 -3.16
N PRO A 221 -18.03 -2.27 -1.86
CA PRO A 221 -18.35 -0.97 -1.27
C PRO A 221 -17.09 -0.12 -0.99
N ARG A 222 -17.22 1.21 -1.15
CA ARG A 222 -16.11 2.16 -0.94
C ARG A 222 -15.79 2.36 0.55
N LEU A 223 -16.79 2.21 1.43
CA LEU A 223 -16.69 2.43 2.88
C LEU A 223 -16.38 1.15 3.68
N HIS A 224 -15.41 0.37 3.21
CA HIS A 224 -15.00 -0.90 3.85
C HIS A 224 -14.32 -0.74 5.22
N ARG A 225 -13.89 0.48 5.58
CA ARG A 225 -13.17 0.77 6.83
C ARG A 225 -14.09 1.02 8.03
N ILE A 226 -15.40 1.16 7.81
CA ILE A 226 -16.38 1.39 8.89
C ILE A 226 -16.46 0.12 9.76
N GLY A 227 -16.24 0.32 11.06
CA GLY A 227 -16.38 -0.66 12.13
C GLY A 227 -17.83 -0.68 12.62
N SER A 228 -18.11 0.07 13.67
CA SER A 228 -19.47 0.36 14.13
C SER A 228 -19.93 1.72 13.62
N ALA A 229 -21.22 1.81 13.31
CA ALA A 229 -21.89 3.05 13.01
C ALA A 229 -23.32 2.99 13.56
N SER A 230 -23.83 4.14 13.98
CA SER A 230 -25.22 4.33 14.38
C SER A 230 -25.95 5.15 13.33
N VAL A 231 -27.24 4.87 13.17
CA VAL A 231 -28.13 5.63 12.29
C VAL A 231 -28.74 6.75 13.12
N ALA A 232 -28.60 7.99 12.66
CA ALA A 232 -29.24 9.15 13.23
C ALA A 232 -30.18 9.79 12.19
N PRO A 233 -31.35 10.29 12.62
CA PRO A 233 -32.23 11.06 11.74
C PRO A 233 -31.49 12.34 11.29
N GLY A 234 -31.55 12.62 10.00
CA GLY A 234 -31.03 13.85 9.41
C GLY A 234 -32.14 14.62 8.71
N THR A 235 -31.99 15.94 8.59
CA THR A 235 -33.03 16.84 8.07
C THR A 235 -33.33 16.65 6.58
N ARG A 236 -32.38 16.14 5.79
CA ARG A 236 -32.55 15.81 4.36
C ARG A 236 -32.18 14.38 3.99
N ASN A 237 -31.18 13.82 4.66
CA ASN A 237 -30.60 12.52 4.36
C ASN A 237 -30.42 11.74 5.66
N THR A 238 -30.53 10.40 5.60
CA THR A 238 -30.12 9.54 6.70
C THR A 238 -28.67 9.83 7.08
N LYS A 239 -28.39 10.03 8.37
CA LYS A 239 -27.04 10.27 8.86
C LYS A 239 -26.47 8.99 9.45
N LEU A 240 -25.35 8.52 8.91
CA LEU A 240 -24.56 7.45 9.50
C LEU A 240 -23.43 8.05 10.31
N VAL A 241 -23.45 7.84 11.62
CA VAL A 241 -22.41 8.27 12.54
C VAL A 241 -21.44 7.12 12.79
N VAL A 242 -20.23 7.22 12.25
CA VAL A 242 -19.18 6.23 12.44
C VAL A 242 -18.51 6.45 13.79
N GLU A 243 -18.57 5.42 14.64
CA GLU A 243 -18.03 5.45 16.00
C GLU A 243 -16.67 4.75 16.09
N LYS A 244 -16.41 3.80 15.18
CA LYS A 244 -15.16 3.03 15.18
C LYS A 244 -14.74 2.67 13.77
N LEU A 245 -13.43 2.70 13.52
CA LEU A 245 -12.82 2.20 12.29
C LEU A 245 -12.24 0.80 12.49
N LYS A 246 -12.30 -0.04 11.45
CA LYS A 246 -11.70 -1.38 11.45
C LYS A 246 -10.17 -1.35 11.42
N GLY A 247 -9.60 -0.35 10.74
CA GLY A 247 -8.16 -0.19 10.60
C GLY A 247 -7.73 0.31 9.23
N ARG A 248 -6.42 0.22 8.93
CA ARG A 248 -5.89 0.45 7.59
C ARG A 248 -6.02 -0.84 6.78
N LYS A 249 -6.64 -0.73 5.61
CA LYS A 249 -6.83 -1.87 4.69
C LYS A 249 -5.48 -2.29 4.09
N VAL A 250 -5.21 -3.59 4.12
CA VAL A 250 -4.05 -4.25 3.48
C VAL A 250 -4.55 -5.43 2.66
N TYR A 251 -4.20 -5.47 1.38
CA TYR A 251 -4.64 -6.54 0.47
C TYR A 251 -3.83 -7.83 0.66
N ASN A 252 -4.51 -8.96 0.71
CA ASN A 252 -3.91 -10.30 0.86
C ASN A 252 -4.65 -11.40 0.09
N ALA A 253 -5.50 -11.01 -0.86
CA ALA A 253 -6.05 -11.94 -1.84
C ALA A 253 -4.93 -12.74 -2.52
N LYS A 254 -5.20 -14.03 -2.71
CA LYS A 254 -4.45 -14.87 -3.64
C LYS A 254 -5.06 -14.70 -5.03
N TYR A 255 -4.21 -14.65 -6.03
CA TYR A 255 -4.68 -14.62 -7.41
C TYR A 255 -5.19 -16.00 -7.80
N GLU A 256 -6.40 -16.02 -8.33
CA GLU A 256 -7.00 -17.18 -8.99
C GLU A 256 -7.48 -16.68 -10.37
N PRO A 257 -7.14 -17.38 -11.47
CA PRO A 257 -7.63 -17.02 -12.78
C PRO A 257 -9.17 -17.00 -12.80
N ASN A 258 -9.76 -15.87 -13.19
CA ASN A 258 -11.21 -15.82 -13.40
C ASN A 258 -11.56 -16.41 -14.76
N THR A 259 -12.72 -17.04 -14.82
CA THR A 259 -13.35 -17.42 -16.09
C THR A 259 -14.02 -16.21 -16.76
N PRO A 260 -14.26 -16.26 -18.08
CA PRO A 260 -15.09 -15.29 -18.76
C PRO A 260 -16.45 -15.17 -18.07
N SER A 261 -16.87 -13.94 -17.79
CA SER A 261 -18.21 -13.63 -17.30
C SER A 261 -18.72 -12.35 -17.96
N GLN A 262 -20.03 -12.12 -17.94
CA GLN A 262 -20.62 -10.90 -18.51
C GLN A 262 -20.11 -9.61 -17.83
N GLU A 263 -19.65 -9.70 -16.59
CA GLU A 263 -19.12 -8.57 -15.80
C GLU A 263 -17.59 -8.42 -15.89
N ALA A 264 -16.89 -9.35 -16.55
CA ALA A 264 -15.44 -9.35 -16.61
C ALA A 264 -14.93 -8.40 -17.71
N GLU A 265 -14.00 -7.52 -17.34
CA GLU A 265 -13.20 -6.76 -18.29
C GLU A 265 -11.95 -7.55 -18.66
N LEU A 266 -11.42 -7.31 -19.86
CA LEU A 266 -10.14 -7.86 -20.31
C LEU A 266 -9.01 -6.89 -19.99
N TRP A 267 -8.04 -7.33 -19.22
CA TRP A 267 -6.91 -6.51 -18.77
C TRP A 267 -5.61 -7.10 -19.27
N ASP A 268 -4.78 -6.29 -19.91
CA ASP A 268 -3.40 -6.63 -20.25
C ASP A 268 -2.58 -6.83 -18.95
N TYR A 269 -1.54 -7.65 -18.97
CA TYR A 269 -0.73 -7.91 -17.79
C TYR A 269 0.72 -8.29 -18.09
N VAL A 270 1.58 -7.97 -17.13
CA VAL A 270 2.92 -8.55 -17.02
C VAL A 270 2.83 -9.87 -16.25
N PRO A 271 3.37 -10.99 -16.77
CA PRO A 271 3.30 -12.29 -16.11
C PRO A 271 3.91 -12.34 -14.72
N ALA A 272 3.46 -13.31 -13.93
CA ALA A 272 4.15 -13.71 -12.70
C ALA A 272 5.54 -14.26 -13.05
N GLY A 273 6.55 -13.96 -12.24
CA GLY A 273 7.94 -14.35 -12.45
C GLY A 273 8.78 -13.32 -13.22
N ALA A 274 8.18 -12.26 -13.74
CA ALA A 274 8.91 -11.15 -14.36
C ALA A 274 9.80 -10.41 -13.35
N LEU A 275 10.96 -9.97 -13.81
CA LEU A 275 11.98 -9.27 -13.03
C LEU A 275 12.12 -7.83 -13.51
N PHE A 276 12.18 -6.89 -12.58
CA PHE A 276 12.40 -5.47 -12.84
C PHE A 276 13.58 -4.94 -12.00
N SER A 277 14.32 -3.97 -12.55
CA SER A 277 15.39 -3.25 -11.85
C SER A 277 14.98 -1.80 -11.63
N GLY A 278 15.22 -1.26 -10.43
CA GLY A 278 15.01 0.14 -10.11
C GLY A 278 15.91 0.61 -8.98
N GLN A 279 15.76 1.88 -8.59
CA GLN A 279 16.58 2.51 -7.57
C GLN A 279 15.74 3.29 -6.56
N ILE A 280 16.18 3.27 -5.31
CA ILE A 280 15.66 4.12 -4.25
C ILE A 280 16.76 5.07 -3.80
N LEU A 281 16.56 6.35 -4.07
CA LEU A 281 17.41 7.43 -3.58
C LEU A 281 16.88 7.91 -2.23
N PHE A 282 17.78 8.15 -1.30
CA PHE A 282 17.43 8.67 0.02
C PHE A 282 18.39 9.79 0.41
N HIS A 283 17.85 10.81 1.06
CA HIS A 283 18.61 11.97 1.50
C HIS A 283 18.28 12.28 2.96
N ASP A 284 19.31 12.32 3.81
CA ASP A 284 19.21 12.70 5.21
C ASP A 284 18.21 11.85 6.00
N VAL A 285 18.29 10.53 5.82
CA VAL A 285 17.41 9.52 6.43
C VAL A 285 18.12 8.84 7.60
N SER A 286 17.47 8.78 8.76
CA SER A 286 18.02 8.09 9.94
C SER A 286 17.96 6.56 9.81
N MET A 287 18.75 5.83 10.62
CA MET A 287 18.71 4.36 10.68
C MET A 287 17.29 3.82 10.94
N ALA A 288 16.54 4.47 11.83
CA ALA A 288 15.19 4.05 12.17
C ALA A 288 14.21 4.26 11.01
N GLU A 289 14.32 5.37 10.28
CA GLU A 289 13.48 5.63 9.12
C GLU A 289 13.78 4.66 7.98
N MET A 290 15.07 4.39 7.73
CA MET A 290 15.53 3.39 6.79
C MET A 290 15.05 1.98 7.16
N GLY A 291 15.10 1.64 8.45
CA GLY A 291 14.61 0.36 8.95
C GLY A 291 13.11 0.18 8.74
N GLY A 292 12.33 1.25 8.91
CA GLY A 292 10.91 1.25 8.58
C GLY A 292 10.67 1.08 7.08
N LEU A 293 11.48 1.70 6.22
CA LEU A 293 11.40 1.53 4.77
C LEU A 293 11.72 0.08 4.36
N PHE A 294 12.79 -0.51 4.88
CA PHE A 294 13.12 -1.92 4.65
C PHE A 294 12.01 -2.85 5.16
N GLY A 295 11.46 -2.56 6.33
CA GLY A 295 10.36 -3.31 6.92
C GLY A 295 9.08 -3.26 6.09
N CYS A 296 8.71 -2.09 5.56
CA CYS A 296 7.48 -1.91 4.80
C CYS A 296 7.57 -2.45 3.36
N LEU A 297 8.76 -2.46 2.76
CA LEU A 297 9.02 -3.04 1.44
C LEU A 297 9.26 -4.56 1.48
N GLY A 298 9.45 -5.14 2.67
CA GLY A 298 9.73 -6.56 2.81
C GLY A 298 11.15 -6.95 2.41
N ILE A 299 12.08 -6.00 2.35
CA ILE A 299 13.47 -6.25 1.98
C ILE A 299 14.05 -7.27 2.96
N ASP A 300 14.70 -8.31 2.45
CA ASP A 300 15.30 -9.40 3.23
C ASP A 300 14.28 -10.11 4.14
N ARG A 301 13.04 -10.27 3.66
CA ARG A 301 11.96 -11.07 4.26
C ARG A 301 11.05 -11.66 3.18
N LYS A 302 10.36 -12.76 3.49
CA LYS A 302 9.29 -13.31 2.64
C LYS A 302 7.99 -12.51 2.84
N MET A 303 7.91 -11.34 2.22
CA MET A 303 6.74 -10.47 2.30
C MET A 303 6.40 -9.90 0.94
N ALA A 304 5.13 -9.99 0.53
CA ALA A 304 4.64 -9.43 -0.71
C ALA A 304 4.07 -8.03 -0.51
N VAL A 305 4.44 -7.11 -1.40
CA VAL A 305 3.84 -5.78 -1.53
C VAL A 305 2.82 -5.82 -2.68
N SER A 306 1.67 -5.17 -2.51
CA SER A 306 0.61 -5.15 -3.53
C SER A 306 0.58 -3.81 -4.29
N ILE A 307 0.88 -3.84 -5.58
CA ILE A 307 0.93 -2.68 -6.48
C ILE A 307 -0.08 -2.82 -7.63
N GLY A 308 -0.26 -1.77 -8.45
CA GLY A 308 -1.12 -1.82 -9.64
C GLY A 308 -2.63 -1.96 -9.38
N GLY A 309 -3.36 -2.36 -10.43
CA GLY A 309 -4.79 -2.66 -10.40
C GLY A 309 -5.08 -4.09 -9.90
N GLY A 310 -6.34 -4.35 -9.54
CA GLY A 310 -6.80 -5.73 -9.25
C GLY A 310 -6.30 -6.34 -7.94
N LYS A 311 -5.76 -5.53 -7.00
CA LYS A 311 -5.23 -6.00 -5.70
C LYS A 311 -6.22 -6.83 -4.88
N SER A 312 -7.51 -6.51 -4.94
CA SER A 312 -8.59 -7.27 -4.26
C SER A 312 -8.84 -8.64 -4.87
N SER A 313 -8.37 -8.86 -6.10
CA SER A 313 -8.42 -10.14 -6.81
C SER A 313 -7.06 -10.84 -6.81
N GLY A 314 -6.10 -10.35 -6.01
CA GLY A 314 -4.78 -10.94 -5.84
C GLY A 314 -3.74 -10.55 -6.89
N LEU A 315 -4.07 -9.66 -7.82
CA LEU A 315 -3.12 -9.14 -8.80
C LEU A 315 -2.08 -8.20 -8.17
N GLY A 316 -0.94 -8.05 -8.86
CA GLY A 316 0.13 -7.10 -8.54
C GLY A 316 0.90 -7.38 -7.25
N LYS A 317 0.99 -8.65 -6.83
CA LYS A 317 1.87 -9.07 -5.75
C LYS A 317 3.32 -9.06 -6.25
N ILE A 318 4.20 -8.37 -5.53
CA ILE A 318 5.63 -8.32 -5.83
C ILE A 318 6.48 -8.63 -4.60
N SER A 319 7.65 -9.21 -4.80
CA SER A 319 8.73 -9.27 -3.80
C SER A 319 9.84 -8.30 -4.20
N ILE A 320 10.42 -7.61 -3.22
CA ILE A 320 11.49 -6.63 -3.45
C ILE A 320 12.73 -7.10 -2.70
N SER A 321 13.86 -7.16 -3.39
CA SER A 321 15.17 -7.44 -2.82
C SER A 321 16.11 -6.26 -3.05
N SER A 322 17.09 -6.09 -2.16
CA SER A 322 18.18 -5.12 -2.38
C SER A 322 19.39 -5.82 -2.97
N LYS A 323 20.02 -5.19 -3.95
CA LYS A 323 21.27 -5.66 -4.57
C LYS A 323 22.45 -4.94 -3.95
N GLU A 324 22.53 -3.64 -4.17
CA GLU A 324 23.59 -2.77 -3.68
C GLU A 324 22.99 -1.68 -2.78
N ILE A 325 23.71 -1.32 -1.71
CA ILE A 325 23.38 -0.16 -0.87
C ILE A 325 24.62 0.71 -0.75
N LEU A 326 24.51 1.95 -1.21
CA LEU A 326 25.47 3.01 -1.01
C LEU A 326 24.86 3.99 -0.01
N ALA A 327 25.45 4.11 1.18
CA ALA A 327 25.00 5.07 2.18
C ALA A 327 26.20 5.79 2.80
N PHE A 328 26.06 7.11 3.01
CA PHE A 328 27.10 7.95 3.59
C PHE A 328 26.50 8.95 4.59
N PRO A 329 27.26 9.38 5.62
CA PRO A 329 26.78 10.37 6.59
C PRO A 329 26.40 11.69 5.92
N SER A 330 25.25 12.24 6.28
CA SER A 330 24.69 13.43 5.61
C SER A 330 25.42 14.74 5.98
N GLY A 331 26.23 14.72 7.04
CA GLY A 331 27.14 15.83 7.39
C GLY A 331 28.31 16.02 6.43
N LEU A 332 28.60 15.01 5.59
CA LEU A 332 29.71 14.98 4.62
C LEU A 332 29.25 15.28 3.18
N MET A 333 28.51 16.37 2.98
CA MET A 333 28.47 17.02 1.66
C MET A 333 29.76 17.86 1.44
N GLN A 334 30.92 17.24 1.63
CA GLN A 334 32.19 17.80 1.17
C GLN A 334 32.57 17.13 -0.15
N ARG A 335 32.39 17.89 -1.25
CA ARG A 335 33.16 17.93 -2.52
C ARG A 335 33.72 16.67 -3.20
N THR A 336 33.48 15.46 -2.71
CA THR A 336 33.88 14.22 -3.38
C THR A 336 32.75 13.79 -4.32
N SER A 337 33.10 13.65 -5.60
CA SER A 337 32.21 13.12 -6.63
C SER A 337 31.60 11.79 -6.16
N PHE A 338 30.34 11.56 -6.53
CA PHE A 338 29.59 10.34 -6.20
C PHE A 338 30.36 9.05 -6.58
N GLU A 339 31.31 9.16 -7.51
CA GLU A 339 32.15 8.11 -8.10
C GLU A 339 33.20 7.51 -7.14
N GLN A 340 33.57 8.20 -6.05
CA GLN A 340 34.60 7.69 -5.13
C GLN A 340 34.04 6.92 -3.91
N ARG A 341 32.74 6.61 -3.90
CA ARG A 341 32.05 6.06 -2.71
C ARG A 341 31.80 4.56 -2.86
N LYS A 342 32.25 3.78 -1.87
CA LYS A 342 32.14 2.31 -1.88
C LYS A 342 30.78 1.84 -1.33
N PRO A 343 30.22 0.74 -1.89
CA PRO A 343 29.06 0.06 -1.33
C PRO A 343 29.28 -0.38 0.12
N ILE A 344 28.19 -0.58 0.86
CA ILE A 344 28.25 -1.21 2.19
C ILE A 344 28.59 -2.70 1.99
N ASP A 345 29.76 -3.11 2.50
CA ASP A 345 30.24 -4.50 2.40
C ASP A 345 29.27 -5.49 3.10
N ASP A 346 28.94 -5.25 4.38
CA ASP A 346 27.93 -6.04 5.11
C ASP A 346 26.51 -5.46 4.94
N ARG A 347 25.96 -5.63 3.73
CA ARG A 347 24.60 -5.19 3.39
C ARG A 347 23.54 -5.77 4.34
N LEU A 348 23.66 -7.05 4.70
CA LEU A 348 22.65 -7.74 5.52
C LEU A 348 22.72 -7.27 6.98
N GLY A 349 23.92 -7.10 7.54
CA GLY A 349 24.12 -6.52 8.86
C GLY A 349 23.58 -5.10 8.94
N PHE A 350 23.83 -4.26 7.93
CA PHE A 350 23.27 -2.91 7.86
C PHE A 350 21.73 -2.93 7.87
N ILE A 351 21.09 -3.77 7.03
CA ILE A 351 19.63 -3.92 7.00
C ILE A 351 19.09 -4.35 8.38
N LYS A 352 19.75 -5.30 9.04
CA LYS A 352 19.36 -5.78 10.39
C LYS A 352 19.47 -4.66 11.43
N GLN A 353 20.55 -3.90 11.42
CA GLN A 353 20.76 -2.75 12.32
C GLN A 353 19.69 -1.68 12.11
N CYS A 354 19.38 -1.30 10.87
CA CYS A 354 18.31 -0.35 10.56
C CYS A 354 16.95 -0.85 11.09
N LYS A 355 16.58 -2.10 10.81
CA LYS A 355 15.33 -2.69 11.29
C LYS A 355 15.25 -2.73 12.82
N ALA A 356 16.36 -3.01 13.51
CA ALA A 356 16.44 -2.97 14.97
C ALA A 356 16.25 -1.54 15.52
N ALA A 357 16.89 -0.55 14.90
CA ALA A 357 16.71 0.86 15.23
C ALA A 357 15.25 1.32 15.03
N PHE A 358 14.60 0.84 13.97
CA PHE A 358 13.18 1.10 13.72
C PHE A 358 12.30 0.59 14.85
N ILE A 359 12.46 -0.68 15.26
CA ILE A 359 11.62 -1.29 16.32
C ILE A 359 11.75 -0.53 17.64
N LYS A 360 12.95 -0.03 17.96
CA LYS A 360 13.22 0.77 19.18
C LYS A 360 12.77 2.23 19.06
N SER A 361 12.36 2.69 17.88
CA SER A 361 12.02 4.09 17.66
C SER A 361 10.65 4.46 18.25
N PRO A 362 10.48 5.71 18.73
CA PRO A 362 9.22 6.14 19.35
C PRO A 362 8.04 6.20 18.36
N PHE A 363 8.35 6.27 17.07
CA PHE A 363 7.36 6.39 16.00
C PHE A 363 6.96 5.06 15.37
N ALA A 364 7.65 3.95 15.67
CA ALA A 364 7.23 2.64 15.23
C ALA A 364 5.92 2.22 15.93
N TYR A 365 5.19 1.33 15.26
CA TYR A 365 3.98 0.73 15.80
C TYR A 365 4.06 -0.80 15.69
N PRO A 366 4.78 -1.46 16.63
CA PRO A 366 5.14 -2.88 16.54
C PRO A 366 3.95 -3.82 16.37
N LYS A 367 2.82 -3.53 17.06
CA LYS A 367 1.59 -4.32 16.95
C LYS A 367 1.11 -4.43 15.50
N SER A 368 1.03 -3.31 14.78
CA SER A 368 0.64 -3.34 13.37
C SER A 368 1.72 -3.90 12.47
N TYR A 369 3.00 -3.76 12.83
CA TYR A 369 4.08 -4.37 12.05
C TYR A 369 4.01 -5.90 12.09
N GLU A 370 3.74 -6.51 13.25
CA GLU A 370 3.52 -7.96 13.36
C GLU A 370 2.33 -8.44 12.53
N VAL A 371 1.21 -7.72 12.60
CA VAL A 371 0.01 -8.06 11.82
C VAL A 371 0.28 -7.91 10.33
N LEU A 372 0.95 -6.84 9.90
CA LEU A 372 1.31 -6.61 8.50
C LEU A 372 2.17 -7.76 7.95
N LYS A 373 3.18 -8.20 8.72
CA LYS A 373 4.04 -9.33 8.35
C LYS A 373 3.24 -10.61 8.13
N ARG A 374 2.24 -10.89 8.98
CA ARG A 374 1.37 -12.07 8.83
C ARG A 374 0.47 -11.96 7.60
N ILE A 375 -0.16 -10.80 7.39
CA ILE A 375 -1.06 -10.55 6.25
C ILE A 375 -0.32 -10.66 4.92
N CYS A 376 0.92 -10.18 4.87
CA CYS A 376 1.71 -10.08 3.64
C CYS A 376 2.73 -11.22 3.47
N ALA A 377 2.71 -12.24 4.32
CA ALA A 377 3.61 -13.39 4.20
C ALA A 377 3.39 -14.13 2.88
N VAL A 378 4.49 -14.59 2.28
CA VAL A 378 4.52 -15.35 1.01
C VAL A 378 5.01 -16.76 1.27
#